data_AF-A0A8C9YYK5-F1
#
_entry.id   AF-A0A8C9YYK5-F1
#
_cell.length_a   1.000
_cell.length_b   1.000
_cell.length_c   1.000
_cell.angle_alpha   90.00
_cell.angle_beta   90.00
_cell.angle_gamma   90.00
#
_symmetry.space_group_name_H-M   'P 1'
#
loop_
_entity.id
_entity.type
_entity.pdbx_description
1 polymer ?
#
loop_
_entity_poly.entity_id
_entity_poly.type
_entity_poly.pdbx_seq_one_letter_code
_entity_poly.pdbx_strand_id
1 'polypeptide(L)'
;TGGEVTLTCGEVTLSGGEVTLTGGEVTLTGGDVTLTGGDVTLTGGEVTLTCGEVTLSGGEVTLTGGEVTLTGGEVTLIGGEVTLTGGEVTLTGGEVTTNVVAVVGVLISVTTKF
;
A
#
# COMPACT_ATOMS: atom_id res chain seq x y z
N THR A 1 -12.40 -17.61 -1.54
CA THR A 1 -13.00 -17.63 -2.89
C THR A 1 -13.70 -16.33 -3.08
N GLY A 2 -13.33 -15.60 -4.14
CA GLY A 2 -13.69 -14.20 -4.35
C GLY A 2 -15.17 -13.89 -4.23
N GLY A 3 -15.43 -12.68 -3.74
CA GLY A 3 -16.73 -12.06 -3.56
C GLY A 3 -16.50 -10.59 -3.17
N GLU A 4 -17.59 -9.82 -3.17
CA GLU A 4 -17.58 -8.43 -2.70
C GLU A 4 -17.89 -8.43 -1.19
N VAL A 5 -17.03 -7.78 -0.41
CA VAL A 5 -17.23 -7.60 1.03
C VAL A 5 -17.31 -6.12 1.33
N THR A 6 -18.45 -5.69 1.88
CA THR A 6 -18.68 -4.31 2.31
C THR A 6 -19.02 -4.29 3.79
N LEU A 7 -18.17 -3.64 4.58
CA LEU A 7 -18.29 -3.55 6.04
C LEU A 7 -18.04 -2.10 6.50
N THR A 8 -18.59 -1.74 7.66
CA THR A 8 -18.28 -0.43 8.27
C THR A 8 -17.01 -0.49 9.10
N CYS A 9 -16.80 -1.58 9.82
CA CYS A 9 -15.55 -1.84 10.52
C CYS A 9 -15.29 -3.34 10.67
N GLY A 10 -14.03 -3.71 10.91
CA GLY A 10 -13.65 -5.08 11.23
C GLY A 10 -12.33 -5.51 10.63
N GLU A 11 -12.09 -6.81 10.65
CA GLU A 11 -10.93 -7.46 10.04
C GLU A 11 -11.43 -8.35 8.89
N VAL A 12 -10.84 -8.20 7.71
CA VAL A 12 -11.19 -8.98 6.51
C VAL A 12 -9.95 -9.72 6.03
N THR A 13 -10.04 -11.04 5.93
CA THR A 13 -9.02 -11.88 5.29
C THR A 13 -9.61 -12.67 4.14
N LEU A 14 -9.10 -12.46 2.92
CA LEU A 14 -9.61 -13.09 1.70
C LEU A 14 -8.48 -13.52 0.74
N SER A 15 -8.83 -14.38 -0.21
CA SER A 15 -7.99 -14.72 -1.37
C SER A 15 -8.82 -14.47 -2.62
N GLY A 16 -8.53 -13.38 -3.32
CA GLY A 16 -9.36 -12.83 -4.39
C GLY A 16 -10.58 -12.06 -3.86
N GLY A 17 -11.06 -11.10 -4.66
CA GLY A 17 -12.32 -10.39 -4.42
C GLY A 17 -12.16 -8.87 -4.36
N GLU A 18 -13.23 -8.20 -4.00
CA GLU A 18 -13.29 -6.75 -3.81
C GLU A 18 -13.68 -6.47 -2.35
N VAL A 19 -12.93 -5.61 -1.66
CA VAL A 19 -13.20 -5.25 -0.26
C VAL A 19 -13.41 -3.75 -0.14
N THR A 20 -14.55 -3.35 0.41
CA THR A 20 -14.82 -1.98 0.83
C THR A 20 -15.02 -1.90 2.34
N LEU A 21 -14.22 -1.08 3.01
CA LEU A 21 -14.25 -0.95 4.48
C LEU A 21 -14.10 0.52 4.92
N THR A 22 -14.81 0.93 5.98
CA THR A 22 -14.72 2.29 6.56
C THR A 22 -14.05 2.26 7.94
N GLY A 23 -12.93 1.55 8.04
CA GLY A 23 -12.17 1.39 9.28
C GLY A 23 -11.79 -0.06 9.55
N GLY A 24 -10.52 -0.33 9.84
CA GLY A 24 -10.07 -1.65 10.29
C GLY A 24 -8.97 -2.23 9.42
N GLU A 25 -8.87 -3.55 9.40
CA GLU A 25 -7.72 -4.25 8.83
C GLU A 25 -8.16 -5.13 7.65
N VAL A 26 -7.44 -5.07 6.55
CA VAL A 26 -7.69 -5.90 5.37
C VAL A 26 -6.41 -6.65 5.00
N THR A 27 -6.48 -7.98 4.98
CA THR A 27 -5.46 -8.84 4.38
C THR A 27 -6.03 -9.54 3.15
N LEU A 28 -5.47 -9.26 1.97
CA LEU A 28 -5.95 -9.81 0.71
C LEU A 28 -4.79 -10.38 -0.12
N THR A 29 -5.04 -11.50 -0.80
CA THR A 29 -4.12 -12.06 -1.81
C THR A 29 -4.82 -12.02 -3.15
N GLY A 30 -4.47 -11.04 -3.99
CA GLY A 30 -5.14 -10.75 -5.26
C GLY A 30 -6.48 -10.05 -5.08
N GLY A 31 -6.77 -9.04 -5.91
CA GLY A 31 -8.03 -8.32 -5.94
C GLY A 31 -7.90 -6.87 -5.48
N ASP A 32 -9.03 -6.23 -5.20
CA ASP A 32 -9.09 -4.78 -5.03
C ASP A 32 -9.57 -4.39 -3.64
N VAL A 33 -8.93 -3.40 -3.04
CA VAL A 33 -9.27 -2.89 -1.70
C VAL A 33 -9.55 -1.40 -1.76
N THR A 34 -10.74 -0.99 -1.32
CA THR A 34 -11.05 0.41 -1.00
C THR A 34 -11.27 0.54 0.50
N LEU A 35 -10.37 1.25 1.19
CA LEU A 35 -10.45 1.44 2.64
C LEU A 35 -10.46 2.93 2.99
N THR A 36 -11.32 3.31 3.93
CA THR A 36 -11.32 4.65 4.53
C THR A 36 -10.87 4.53 5.99
N GLY A 37 -9.57 4.65 6.23
CA GLY A 37 -8.97 4.52 7.56
C GLY A 37 -8.61 3.07 7.93
N GLY A 38 -7.39 2.86 8.41
CA GLY A 38 -6.91 1.57 8.90
C GLY A 38 -5.81 0.98 8.02
N ASP A 39 -5.62 -0.34 8.11
CA ASP A 39 -4.41 -0.99 7.61
C ASP A 39 -4.75 -1.99 6.50
N VAL A 40 -3.95 -1.98 5.43
CA VAL A 40 -4.10 -2.90 4.29
C VAL A 40 -2.81 -3.68 4.09
N THR A 41 -2.89 -5.00 4.08
CA THR A 41 -1.85 -5.88 3.56
C THR A 41 -2.36 -6.58 2.30
N LEU A 42 -1.78 -6.25 1.15
CA LEU A 42 -2.17 -6.83 -0.14
C LEU A 42 -0.96 -7.50 -0.83
N THR A 43 -1.19 -8.70 -1.38
CA THR A 43 -0.24 -9.35 -2.29
C THR A 43 -0.85 -9.43 -3.68
N GLY A 44 -0.44 -8.54 -4.58
CA GLY A 44 -1.00 -8.38 -5.93
C GLY A 44 -2.40 -7.78 -5.94
N GLY A 45 -2.62 -6.80 -6.81
CA GLY A 45 -3.93 -6.13 -7.02
C GLY A 45 -3.86 -4.63 -6.80
N GLU A 46 -5.00 -4.00 -6.53
CA GLU A 46 -5.12 -2.55 -6.40
C GLU A 46 -5.60 -2.13 -4.99
N VAL A 47 -5.02 -1.07 -4.45
CA VAL A 47 -5.48 -0.46 -3.18
C VAL A 47 -5.78 1.02 -3.39
N THR A 48 -6.95 1.45 -2.94
CA THR A 48 -7.27 2.85 -2.69
C THR A 48 -7.51 3.06 -1.20
N LEU A 49 -6.69 3.87 -0.55
CA LEU A 49 -6.80 4.20 0.87
C LEU A 49 -6.84 5.71 1.11
N THR A 50 -7.74 6.17 1.98
CA THR A 50 -7.87 7.59 2.34
C THR A 50 -7.05 8.00 3.56
N CYS A 51 -6.64 7.07 4.41
CA CYS A 51 -5.68 7.30 5.49
C CYS A 51 -5.30 5.96 6.15
N GLY A 52 -4.09 5.86 6.69
CA GLY A 52 -3.62 4.68 7.41
C GLY A 52 -2.38 4.05 6.78
N GLU A 53 -2.19 2.75 6.98
CA GLU A 53 -0.98 2.05 6.56
C GLU A 53 -1.29 1.06 5.43
N VAL A 54 -0.42 1.01 4.41
CA VAL A 54 -0.50 0.02 3.33
C VAL A 54 0.81 -0.74 3.24
N THR A 55 0.74 -2.06 3.31
CA THR A 55 1.81 -2.96 2.88
C THR A 55 1.39 -3.67 1.61
N LEU A 56 2.07 -3.39 0.50
CA LEU A 56 1.79 -4.00 -0.80
C LEU A 56 3.01 -4.77 -1.32
N SER A 57 2.78 -5.99 -1.78
CA SER A 57 3.75 -6.78 -2.56
C SER A 57 3.22 -6.97 -3.98
N GLY A 58 3.68 -6.11 -4.90
CA GLY A 58 3.20 -6.03 -6.29
C GLY A 58 1.79 -5.47 -6.43
N GLY A 59 1.56 -4.67 -7.48
CA GLY A 59 0.26 -4.05 -7.76
C GLY A 59 0.32 -2.52 -7.78
N GLU A 60 -0.83 -1.88 -7.60
CA GLU A 60 -0.97 -0.43 -7.64
C GLU A 60 -1.60 0.08 -6.33
N VAL A 61 -1.10 1.20 -5.80
CA VAL A 61 -1.64 1.85 -4.60
C VAL A 61 -1.88 3.33 -4.88
N THR A 62 -3.07 3.80 -4.52
CA THR A 62 -3.37 5.21 -4.33
C THR A 62 -3.66 5.46 -2.85
N LEU A 63 -2.81 6.25 -2.19
CA LEU A 63 -2.98 6.65 -0.79
C LEU A 63 -3.09 8.16 -0.66
N THR A 64 -4.04 8.64 0.15
CA THR A 64 -4.14 10.05 0.54
C THR A 64 -3.76 10.20 2.01
N GLY A 65 -2.50 10.42 2.34
CA GLY A 65 -2.06 10.53 3.74
C GLY A 65 -1.87 9.18 4.43
N GLY A 66 -0.79 9.05 5.21
CA GLY A 66 -0.43 7.83 5.92
C GLY A 66 0.89 7.26 5.42
N GLU A 67 1.06 5.95 5.56
CA GLU A 67 2.33 5.27 5.27
C GLU A 67 2.12 4.15 4.25
N VAL A 68 3.03 4.03 3.29
CA VAL A 68 3.06 2.91 2.34
C VAL A 68 4.39 2.18 2.41
N THR A 69 4.36 0.87 2.57
CA THR A 69 5.49 -0.01 2.27
C THR A 69 5.19 -0.79 0.99
N LEU A 70 5.97 -0.55 -0.06
CA LEU A 70 5.82 -1.19 -1.37
C LEU A 70 7.01 -2.07 -1.69
N THR A 71 6.73 -3.32 -2.10
CA THR A 71 7.71 -4.20 -2.73
C THR A 71 7.31 -4.46 -4.18
N GLY A 72 7.80 -3.59 -5.08
CA GLY A 72 7.45 -3.61 -6.51
C GLY A 72 6.01 -3.15 -6.80
N GLY A 73 5.79 -2.60 -8.00
CA GLY A 73 4.52 -2.01 -8.41
C GLY A 73 4.58 -0.50 -8.56
N GLU A 74 3.42 0.15 -8.49
CA GLU A 74 3.28 1.61 -8.62
C GLU A 74 2.54 2.21 -7.41
N VAL A 75 3.01 3.36 -6.95
CA VAL A 75 2.37 4.12 -5.86
C VAL A 75 2.10 5.55 -6.31
N THR A 76 0.88 6.02 -6.08
CA THR A 76 0.55 7.44 -6.02
C THR A 76 0.22 7.82 -4.58
N LEU A 77 1.01 8.72 -4.00
CA LEU A 77 0.84 9.19 -2.63
C LEU A 77 0.57 10.70 -2.59
N ILE A 78 -0.49 11.10 -1.91
CA ILE A 78 -0.82 12.51 -1.65
C ILE A 78 -0.61 12.77 -0.15
N GLY A 79 0.58 13.25 0.21
CA GLY A 79 0.99 13.44 1.60
C GLY A 79 1.26 12.13 2.33
N GLY A 80 2.22 12.14 3.25
CA GLY A 80 2.61 10.96 4.05
C GLY A 80 4.01 10.46 3.73
N GLU A 81 4.25 9.19 4.04
CA GLU A 81 5.55 8.54 3.85
C GLU A 81 5.41 7.29 2.99
N VAL A 82 6.37 7.04 2.10
CA VAL A 82 6.48 5.77 1.39
C VAL A 82 7.86 5.19 1.53
N THR A 83 7.93 3.91 1.86
CA THR A 83 9.12 3.08 1.72
C THR A 83 8.94 2.16 0.52
N LEU A 84 9.81 2.26 -0.48
CA LEU A 84 9.78 1.36 -1.63
C LEU A 84 11.04 0.51 -1.75
N THR A 85 10.83 -0.75 -2.12
CA THR A 85 11.86 -1.67 -2.58
C THR A 85 11.54 -2.07 -4.01
N GLY A 86 11.98 -1.24 -4.96
CA GLY A 86 11.63 -1.35 -6.38
C GLY A 86 10.23 -0.84 -6.72
N GLY A 87 9.99 -0.56 -8.01
CA GLY A 87 8.74 0.03 -8.51
C GLY A 87 8.86 1.52 -8.85
N GLU A 88 7.71 2.13 -9.13
CA GLU A 88 7.58 3.55 -9.43
C GLU A 88 6.72 4.26 -8.39
N VAL A 89 7.05 5.52 -8.13
CA VAL A 89 6.39 6.32 -7.10
C VAL A 89 6.16 7.73 -7.62
N THR A 90 4.91 8.19 -7.52
CA THR A 90 4.51 9.58 -7.72
C THR A 90 4.08 10.18 -6.38
N LEU A 91 4.74 11.25 -5.95
CA LEU A 91 4.37 11.98 -4.72
C LEU A 91 3.81 13.36 -5.02
N THR A 92 2.75 13.70 -4.28
CA THR A 92 2.30 15.08 -4.09
C THR A 92 2.45 15.42 -2.61
N GLY A 93 3.66 15.85 -2.23
CA GLY A 93 4.04 16.17 -0.85
C GLY A 93 4.35 14.93 0.00
N GLY A 94 5.29 15.07 0.94
CA GLY A 94 5.65 14.02 1.90
C GLY A 94 7.08 13.50 1.74
N GLU A 95 7.31 12.25 2.14
CA GLU A 95 8.64 11.63 2.17
C GLU A 95 8.67 10.29 1.42
N VAL A 96 9.75 10.05 0.69
CA VAL A 96 10.06 8.78 0.00
C VAL A 96 11.36 8.25 0.56
N THR A 97 11.35 7.00 1.04
CA THR A 97 12.53 6.21 1.35
C THR A 97 12.67 5.09 0.31
N THR A 98 13.74 5.15 -0.50
CA THR A 98 14.07 4.11 -1.48
C THR A 98 15.13 3.18 -0.91
N ASN A 99 14.87 1.88 -0.95
CA ASN A 99 15.81 0.85 -0.55
C ASN A 99 16.44 0.19 -1.79
N VAL A 100 17.76 0.32 -1.93
CA VAL A 100 18.51 -0.20 -3.08
C VAL A 100 19.66 -1.09 -2.60
N VAL A 101 19.87 -2.22 -3.28
CA VAL A 101 20.98 -3.13 -2.99
C VAL A 101 22.24 -2.63 -3.71
N ALA A 102 23.27 -2.27 -2.93
CA ALA A 102 24.57 -1.91 -3.48
C ALA A 102 25.30 -3.13 -4.04
N VAL A 103 26.23 -2.91 -4.97
CA VAL A 103 27.06 -3.96 -5.61
C VAL A 103 27.79 -4.86 -4.60
N VAL A 104 27.99 -4.37 -3.37
CA VAL A 104 28.63 -5.08 -2.26
C VAL A 104 27.65 -5.85 -1.35
N GLY A 105 26.37 -5.95 -1.71
CA GLY A 105 25.34 -6.65 -0.92
C GLY A 105 24.86 -5.89 0.31
N VAL A 106 25.18 -4.59 0.41
CA VAL A 106 24.74 -3.70 1.48
C VAL A 106 23.44 -3.04 1.07
N LEU A 107 22.44 -3.03 1.96
CA LEU A 107 21.22 -2.27 1.77
C LEU A 107 21.50 -0.78 2.04
N ILE A 108 21.14 0.07 1.07
CA ILE A 108 21.22 1.52 1.21
C ILE A 108 19.80 2.08 1.16
N SER A 109 19.46 2.89 2.15
CA SER A 109 18.20 3.63 2.22
C SER A 109 18.45 5.10 1.91
N VAL A 110 17.72 5.66 0.95
CA VAL A 110 17.79 7.09 0.58
C VAL A 110 16.42 7.72 0.80
N THR A 111 16.35 8.70 1.70
CA THR A 111 15.13 9.46 1.99
C THR A 111 15.13 10.80 1.28
N THR A 112 14.04 11.11 0.57
CA THR A 112 13.82 12.36 -0.16
C THR A 112 12.50 12.97 0.29
N LYS A 113 12.47 14.28 0.55
CA LYS A 113 11.25 15.02 0.89
C LYS A 113 10.80 15.87 -0.30
N PHE A 114 9.49 15.88 -0.54
CA PHE A 114 8.83 16.61 -1.64
C PHE A 114 7.87 17.68 -1.11
#